data_AF-A0A8J8ADM2-F1
#
_entry.id   AF-A0A8J8ADM2-F1
#
_cell.length_a   1.000
_cell.length_b   1.000
_cell.length_c   1.000
_cell.angle_alpha   90.00
_cell.angle_beta   90.00
_cell.angle_gamma   90.00
#
_symmetry.space_group_name_H-M   'P 1'
#
loop_
_entity.id
_entity.type
_entity.pdbx_description
1 polymer ?
#
loop_
_entity_poly.entity_id
_entity_poly.type
_entity_poly.pdbx_seq_one_letter_code
_entity_poly.pdbx_strand_id
1 'polypeptide(L)'
;MNKLFGLAILMIGMLLAVGAGANFRYYEADRSASFHVAADDNELIDLTALQPYATYDAGKLYIDISEYNLNRPDDGGLGMSPNTTYVFEEMFEVSNDLWENNQTNYPICVTIKTQHDDVLIFAGPYDSPIAGPSNNLQFTVDHGNPVPIGMIFDNTNSSLGTYQFQMSVEAVAGSCNT
;
A
#
# COMPACT_ATOMS: atom_id res chain seq x y z
N MET A 1 38.34 -6.81 79.26
CA MET A 1 38.96 -6.22 78.05
C MET A 1 38.50 -6.83 76.73
N ASN A 2 38.21 -8.14 76.66
CA ASN A 2 37.93 -8.84 75.39
C ASN A 2 36.65 -8.39 74.66
N LYS A 3 35.64 -7.89 75.39
CA LYS A 3 34.38 -7.41 74.79
C LYS A 3 34.54 -6.09 74.02
N LEU A 4 35.46 -5.22 74.43
CA LEU A 4 35.75 -3.95 73.74
C LEU A 4 36.48 -4.19 72.41
N PHE A 5 37.37 -5.18 72.38
CA PHE A 5 38.08 -5.57 71.16
C PHE A 5 37.13 -6.13 70.09
N GLY A 6 36.16 -6.96 70.50
CA GLY A 6 35.15 -7.49 69.57
C GLY A 6 34.28 -6.39 68.94
N LEU A 7 33.92 -5.37 69.72
CA LEU A 7 33.13 -4.24 69.24
C LEU A 7 33.92 -3.35 68.26
N ALA A 8 35.22 -3.14 68.52
CA ALA A 8 36.09 -2.39 67.61
C ALA A 8 36.24 -3.10 66.25
N ILE A 9 36.38 -4.43 66.25
CA ILE A 9 36.46 -5.23 65.02
C ILE A 9 35.14 -5.18 64.24
N LEU A 10 34.00 -5.24 64.92
CA LEU A 10 32.68 -5.11 64.29
C LEU A 10 32.51 -3.74 63.61
N MET A 11 32.94 -2.66 64.27
CA MET A 11 32.89 -1.30 63.72
C MET A 11 33.76 -1.15 62.48
N ILE A 12 34.97 -1.72 62.50
CA ILE A 12 35.86 -1.72 61.33
C ILE A 12 35.26 -2.53 60.18
N GLY A 13 34.65 -3.69 60.47
CA GLY A 13 33.97 -4.52 59.48
C GLY A 13 32.78 -3.80 58.81
N MET A 14 31.98 -3.07 59.58
CA MET A 14 30.88 -2.27 59.03
C MET A 14 31.38 -1.08 58.20
N LEU A 15 32.42 -0.39 58.64
CA LEU A 15 33.02 0.72 57.87
C LEU A 15 33.58 0.24 56.52
N LEU A 16 34.20 -0.94 56.48
CA LEU A 16 34.68 -1.55 55.24
C LEU A 16 33.53 -2.02 54.34
N ALA A 17 32.46 -2.58 54.92
CA ALA A 17 31.28 -3.00 54.16
C ALA A 17 30.50 -1.83 53.54
N VAL A 18 30.49 -0.67 54.19
CA VAL A 18 29.85 0.56 53.68
C VAL A 18 30.77 1.28 52.68
N GLY A 19 32.09 1.24 52.87
CA GLY A 19 33.09 1.84 51.98
C GLY A 19 33.28 1.10 50.65
N ALA A 20 33.00 -0.21 50.62
CA ALA A 20 32.83 -0.99 49.38
C ALA A 20 31.43 -0.75 48.78
N GLY A 21 31.02 0.52 48.74
CA GLY A 21 29.72 0.95 48.25
C GLY A 21 29.38 0.26 46.95
N ALA A 22 28.22 -0.39 46.93
CA ALA A 22 27.63 -0.92 45.72
C ALA A 22 27.68 0.18 44.66
N ASN A 23 28.59 0.02 43.70
CA ASN A 23 28.71 0.96 42.60
C ASN A 23 27.53 0.64 41.69
N PHE A 24 26.36 1.22 42.02
CA PHE A 24 25.17 1.15 41.18
C PHE A 24 25.52 1.90 39.89
N ARG A 25 26.10 1.16 38.94
CA ARG A 25 26.26 1.63 37.58
C ARG A 25 24.85 1.78 37.03
N TYR A 26 24.37 3.02 37.04
CA TYR A 26 23.22 3.40 36.25
C TYR A 26 23.60 3.21 34.79
N TYR A 27 23.09 2.14 34.20
CA TYR A 27 23.13 1.95 32.75
C TYR A 27 21.89 2.63 32.20
N GLU A 28 22.02 3.92 31.91
CA GLU A 28 21.02 4.65 31.13
C GLU A 28 21.28 4.33 29.66
N ALA A 29 20.32 3.67 29.01
CA ALA A 29 20.38 3.40 27.58
C ALA A 29 19.40 4.32 26.89
N ASP A 30 19.90 5.41 26.32
CA ASP A 30 19.12 6.24 25.41
C ASP A 30 18.77 5.41 24.17
N ARG A 31 17.47 5.12 24.01
CA ARG A 31 16.95 4.47 22.81
C ARG A 31 16.20 5.51 22.00
N SER A 32 16.80 5.94 20.90
CA SER A 32 16.11 6.74 19.89
C SER A 32 15.45 5.80 18.88
N ALA A 33 14.15 5.95 18.67
CA ALA A 33 13.43 5.35 17.55
C ALA A 33 13.08 6.44 16.54
N SER A 34 13.37 6.22 15.27
CA SER A 34 12.94 7.06 14.15
C SER A 34 12.16 6.20 13.17
N PHE A 35 10.95 6.62 12.83
CA PHE A 35 10.15 6.02 11.77
C PHE A 35 9.96 7.06 10.66
N HIS A 36 10.03 6.61 9.41
CA HIS A 36 9.72 7.41 8.23
C HIS A 36 8.35 6.95 7.75
N VAL A 37 7.38 7.85 7.76
CA VAL A 37 6.09 7.58 7.12
C VAL A 37 6.28 7.95 5.65
N ALA A 38 6.36 6.95 4.80
CA ALA A 38 6.46 7.13 3.36
C ALA A 38 5.15 7.68 2.80
N ALA A 39 5.21 8.32 1.62
CA ALA A 39 4.01 8.52 0.85
C ALA A 39 3.53 7.16 0.30
N ASP A 40 2.24 7.04 0.00
CA ASP A 40 1.59 5.77 -0.40
C ASP A 40 2.33 5.08 -1.58
N ASP A 41 3.02 5.86 -2.42
CA ASP A 41 3.86 5.44 -3.57
C ASP A 41 5.17 4.73 -3.20
N ASN A 42 5.56 4.77 -1.92
CA ASN A 42 6.72 4.08 -1.36
C ASN A 42 6.31 2.95 -0.40
N GLU A 43 5.01 2.68 -0.26
CA GLU A 43 4.48 1.60 0.58
C GLU A 43 4.00 0.43 -0.30
N LEU A 44 4.96 -0.38 -0.76
CA LEU A 44 4.85 -1.84 -0.97
C LEU A 44 3.74 -2.37 -1.93
N ILE A 45 3.02 -1.50 -2.62
CA ILE A 45 2.07 -1.78 -3.71
C ILE A 45 2.64 -1.08 -4.95
N ASP A 46 2.81 -1.81 -6.05
CA ASP A 46 3.22 -1.21 -7.32
C ASP A 46 2.06 -1.28 -8.34
N LEU A 47 1.95 -0.21 -9.12
CA LEU A 47 0.90 -0.03 -10.13
C LEU A 47 1.55 0.10 -11.50
N THR A 48 1.39 -0.93 -12.33
CA THR A 48 1.98 -0.94 -13.67
C THR A 48 0.90 -0.70 -14.72
N ALA A 49 1.07 0.33 -15.54
CA ALA A 49 0.20 0.60 -16.69
C ALA A 49 0.47 -0.42 -17.82
N LEU A 50 -0.59 -1.02 -18.35
CA LEU A 50 -0.50 -2.08 -19.37
C LEU A 50 -1.06 -1.63 -20.73
N GLN A 51 -2.02 -0.71 -20.73
CA GLN A 51 -2.65 -0.17 -21.94
C GLN A 51 -2.10 1.21 -22.29
N PRO A 52 -2.11 1.62 -23.58
CA PRO A 52 -1.65 2.94 -24.03
C PRO A 52 -2.45 4.10 -23.43
N TYR A 53 -3.68 3.83 -23.00
CA TYR A 53 -4.55 4.81 -22.35
C TYR A 53 -4.29 4.97 -20.84
N ALA A 54 -3.49 4.07 -20.26
CA ALA A 54 -3.03 4.15 -18.89
C ALA A 54 -1.60 4.70 -18.88
N THR A 55 -1.31 5.59 -17.94
CA THR A 55 0.05 6.11 -17.74
C THR A 55 0.28 6.28 -16.26
N TYR A 56 1.47 5.87 -15.81
CA TYR A 56 1.91 6.10 -14.44
C TYR A 56 2.93 7.24 -14.45
N ASP A 57 2.62 8.33 -13.74
CA ASP A 57 3.53 9.47 -13.59
C ASP A 57 3.48 10.03 -12.16
N ALA A 58 4.65 10.23 -11.57
CA ALA A 58 4.83 10.83 -10.24
C ALA A 58 3.91 10.27 -9.14
N GLY A 59 3.80 8.94 -9.03
CA GLY A 59 3.00 8.29 -7.99
C GLY A 59 1.50 8.23 -8.29
N LYS A 60 1.08 8.59 -9.52
CA LYS A 60 -0.33 8.64 -9.91
C LYS A 60 -0.56 7.87 -11.19
N LEU A 61 -1.57 7.01 -11.14
CA LEU A 61 -2.14 6.38 -12.31
C LEU A 61 -3.13 7.34 -12.98
N TYR A 62 -2.89 7.64 -14.25
CA TYR A 62 -3.75 8.42 -15.11
C TYR A 62 -4.36 7.51 -16.17
N ILE A 63 -5.67 7.61 -16.33
CA ILE A 63 -6.40 6.99 -17.45
C ILE A 63 -6.90 8.13 -18.34
N ASP A 64 -6.35 8.22 -19.55
CA ASP A 64 -6.67 9.26 -20.53
C ASP A 64 -7.08 8.63 -21.86
N ILE A 65 -8.39 8.58 -22.09
CA ILE A 65 -8.99 8.13 -23.35
C ILE A 65 -9.44 9.37 -24.13
N SER A 66 -8.46 10.15 -24.58
CA SER A 66 -8.69 11.35 -25.39
C SER A 66 -7.71 11.45 -26.56
N GLU A 67 -8.01 12.36 -27.48
CA GLU A 67 -7.09 12.73 -28.58
C GLU A 67 -5.77 13.37 -28.09
N TYR A 68 -5.72 13.84 -26.85
CA TYR A 68 -4.55 14.52 -26.28
C TYR A 68 -3.58 13.57 -25.57
N ASN A 69 -3.96 12.30 -25.38
CA ASN A 69 -3.06 11.30 -24.85
C ASN A 69 -1.93 11.03 -25.86
N LEU A 70 -0.69 11.34 -25.47
CA LEU A 70 0.50 11.15 -26.31
C LEU A 70 0.82 9.68 -26.60
N ASN A 71 0.34 8.76 -25.76
CA ASN A 71 0.52 7.32 -25.89
C ASN A 71 -0.60 6.65 -26.71
N ARG A 72 -1.59 7.41 -27.17
CA ARG A 72 -2.71 6.94 -27.98
C ARG A 72 -2.21 6.25 -29.27
N PRO A 73 -2.75 5.08 -29.64
CA PRO A 73 -2.46 4.45 -30.93
C PRO A 73 -2.83 5.37 -32.11
N ASP A 74 -2.04 5.32 -33.19
CA ASP A 74 -2.28 6.14 -34.39
C ASP A 74 -3.68 5.89 -35.00
N ASP A 75 -4.13 4.64 -34.94
CA ASP A 75 -5.46 4.17 -35.37
C ASP A 75 -6.53 4.26 -34.27
N GLY A 76 -6.18 4.77 -33.09
CA GLY A 76 -7.11 4.97 -31.99
C GLY A 76 -8.19 6.00 -32.32
N GLY A 77 -9.31 5.95 -31.59
CA GLY A 77 -10.34 6.99 -31.66
C GLY A 77 -9.86 8.32 -31.07
N LEU A 78 -10.66 9.37 -31.21
CA LEU A 78 -10.44 10.68 -30.55
C LEU A 78 -11.05 10.75 -29.13
N GLY A 79 -11.55 9.62 -28.64
CA GLY A 79 -12.31 9.48 -27.40
C GLY A 79 -13.31 8.33 -27.52
N MET A 80 -14.28 8.31 -26.61
CA MET A 80 -15.34 7.31 -26.59
C MET A 80 -16.63 7.83 -27.24
N SER A 81 -17.33 6.96 -27.98
CA SER A 81 -18.60 7.31 -28.60
C SER A 81 -19.71 7.43 -27.55
N PRO A 82 -20.65 8.38 -27.70
CA PRO A 82 -21.84 8.44 -26.87
C PRO A 82 -22.75 7.23 -27.14
N ASN A 83 -23.56 6.85 -26.14
CA ASN A 83 -24.49 5.72 -26.22
C ASN A 83 -23.80 4.38 -26.54
N THR A 84 -22.60 4.19 -26.02
CA THR A 84 -21.81 2.97 -26.21
C THR A 84 -21.16 2.59 -24.88
N THR A 85 -21.11 1.30 -24.59
CA THR A 85 -20.36 0.73 -23.47
C THR A 85 -19.02 0.22 -23.99
N TYR A 86 -17.92 0.68 -23.39
CA TYR A 86 -16.58 0.22 -23.69
C TYR A 86 -16.06 -0.64 -22.53
N VAL A 87 -15.45 -1.77 -22.87
CA VAL A 87 -14.75 -2.64 -21.92
C VAL A 87 -13.28 -2.63 -22.30
N PHE A 88 -12.46 -2.10 -21.41
CA PHE A 88 -11.00 -2.17 -21.54
C PHE A 88 -10.48 -3.18 -20.54
N GLU A 89 -9.94 -4.28 -21.05
CA GLU A 89 -9.28 -5.30 -20.24
C GLU A 89 -7.84 -4.89 -19.97
N GLU A 90 -7.34 -5.27 -18.78
CA GLU A 90 -5.93 -5.09 -18.39
C GLU A 90 -5.43 -3.64 -18.60
N MET A 91 -6.13 -2.65 -18.06
CA MET A 91 -5.72 -1.24 -18.13
C MET A 91 -4.41 -1.01 -17.38
N PHE A 92 -4.34 -1.57 -16.19
CA PHE A 92 -3.17 -1.57 -15.33
C PHE A 92 -3.19 -2.84 -14.47
N GLU A 93 -2.09 -3.15 -13.81
CA GLU A 93 -2.02 -4.23 -12.83
C GLU A 93 -1.57 -3.71 -11.47
N VAL A 94 -1.96 -4.43 -10.43
CA VAL A 94 -1.53 -4.20 -9.05
C VAL A 94 -0.64 -5.36 -8.62
N SER A 95 0.59 -5.08 -8.22
CA SER A 95 1.53 -6.07 -7.66
C SER A 95 1.77 -5.86 -6.18
N ASN A 96 2.07 -6.96 -5.51
CA ASN A 96 2.43 -7.00 -4.09
C ASN A 96 3.94 -7.13 -3.94
N ASP A 97 4.57 -6.01 -3.60
CA ASP A 97 6.01 -5.89 -3.42
C ASP A 97 6.38 -5.64 -1.94
N LEU A 98 5.54 -6.11 -0.99
CA LEU A 98 5.86 -6.13 0.45
C LEU A 98 7.23 -6.77 0.70
N TRP A 99 8.08 -6.09 1.47
CA TRP A 99 9.44 -6.57 1.76
C TRP A 99 9.43 -7.84 2.62
N GLU A 100 8.37 -8.08 3.41
CA GLU A 100 8.12 -9.30 4.17
C GLU A 100 8.06 -10.54 3.26
N ASN A 101 7.74 -10.36 1.98
CA ASN A 101 7.73 -11.43 0.97
C ASN A 101 9.10 -12.00 0.64
N ASN A 102 10.19 -11.30 1.00
CA ASN A 102 11.53 -11.85 0.89
C ASN A 102 11.75 -13.09 1.77
N GLN A 103 10.88 -13.33 2.77
CA GLN A 103 10.99 -14.45 3.70
C GLN A 103 9.70 -15.28 3.80
N THR A 104 8.53 -14.66 3.65
CA THR A 104 7.22 -15.31 3.76
C THR A 104 6.24 -14.72 2.77
N ASN A 105 5.63 -15.54 1.91
CA ASN A 105 4.58 -15.07 0.99
C ASN A 105 3.38 -14.55 1.80
N TYR A 106 3.24 -13.23 1.85
CA TYR A 106 2.29 -12.48 2.64
C TYR A 106 1.41 -11.64 1.68
N PRO A 107 0.10 -11.94 1.59
CA PRO A 107 -0.79 -11.25 0.67
C PRO A 107 -1.14 -9.83 1.12
N ILE A 108 -1.63 -9.01 0.20
CA ILE A 108 -2.28 -7.72 0.48
C ILE A 108 -3.75 -7.76 0.05
N CYS A 109 -4.58 -7.02 0.77
CA CYS A 109 -5.97 -6.77 0.41
C CYS A 109 -6.06 -5.38 -0.20
N VAL A 110 -6.37 -5.32 -1.49
CA VAL A 110 -6.48 -4.08 -2.25
C VAL A 110 -7.94 -3.68 -2.34
N THR A 111 -8.21 -2.40 -2.13
CA THR A 111 -9.51 -1.76 -2.32
C THR A 111 -9.37 -0.63 -3.33
N ILE A 112 -10.16 -0.68 -4.42
CA ILE A 112 -10.19 0.36 -5.45
C ILE A 112 -11.60 0.95 -5.48
N LYS A 113 -11.70 2.28 -5.50
CA LYS A 113 -12.98 2.99 -5.56
C LYS A 113 -12.98 3.96 -6.72
N THR A 114 -13.94 3.84 -7.63
CA THR A 114 -14.26 4.84 -8.64
C THR A 114 -15.39 5.73 -8.12
N GLN A 115 -15.16 7.04 -8.09
CA GLN A 115 -16.18 8.02 -7.66
C GLN A 115 -17.00 8.53 -8.86
N HIS A 116 -17.43 7.62 -9.74
CA HIS A 116 -18.19 7.96 -10.95
C HIS A 116 -19.19 6.86 -11.31
N ASP A 117 -20.45 7.22 -11.53
CA ASP A 117 -21.56 6.27 -11.72
C ASP A 117 -21.41 5.48 -13.03
N ASP A 118 -20.90 6.13 -14.09
CA ASP A 118 -20.74 5.52 -15.42
C ASP A 118 -19.44 4.70 -15.58
N VAL A 119 -18.67 4.53 -14.51
CA VAL A 119 -17.38 3.82 -14.56
C VAL A 119 -17.33 2.70 -13.53
N LEU A 120 -17.28 1.47 -14.04
CA LEU A 120 -17.06 0.26 -13.24
C LEU A 120 -15.64 -0.27 -13.44
N ILE A 121 -15.16 -0.98 -12.44
CA ILE A 121 -13.86 -1.66 -12.47
C ILE A 121 -14.02 -3.13 -12.11
N PHE A 122 -13.13 -3.97 -12.62
CA PHE A 122 -13.07 -5.39 -12.32
C PHE A 122 -11.63 -5.87 -12.22
N ALA A 123 -11.39 -6.89 -11.40
CA ALA A 123 -10.09 -7.53 -11.26
C ALA A 123 -10.06 -8.87 -11.98
N GLY A 124 -9.02 -9.14 -12.76
CA GLY A 124 -8.86 -10.34 -13.57
C GLY A 124 -9.52 -10.25 -14.96
N PRO A 125 -9.66 -11.39 -15.65
CA PRO A 125 -10.26 -11.45 -16.98
C PRO A 125 -11.73 -11.04 -16.99
N TYR A 126 -12.20 -10.37 -18.05
CA TYR A 126 -13.58 -9.88 -18.12
C TYR A 126 -14.64 -10.98 -18.02
N ASP A 127 -14.39 -12.14 -18.63
CA ASP A 127 -15.35 -13.27 -18.66
C ASP A 127 -15.47 -14.00 -17.31
N SER A 128 -14.49 -13.84 -16.42
CA SER A 128 -14.44 -14.51 -15.12
C SER A 128 -13.66 -13.68 -14.11
N PRO A 129 -14.21 -12.52 -13.70
CA PRO A 129 -13.52 -11.60 -12.82
C PRO A 129 -13.35 -12.22 -11.42
N ILE A 130 -12.20 -11.95 -10.82
CA ILE A 130 -11.89 -12.30 -9.42
C ILE A 130 -12.75 -11.44 -8.49
N ALA A 131 -13.00 -10.19 -8.87
CA ALA A 131 -13.90 -9.27 -8.19
C ALA A 131 -14.50 -8.26 -9.17
N GLY A 132 -15.69 -7.74 -8.85
CA GLY A 132 -16.43 -6.80 -9.71
C GLY A 132 -17.22 -7.50 -10.83
N PRO A 133 -17.74 -6.75 -11.82
CA PRO A 133 -17.65 -5.30 -12.00
C PRO A 133 -18.37 -4.50 -10.90
N SER A 134 -17.77 -3.43 -10.40
CA SER A 134 -18.33 -2.58 -9.34
C SER A 134 -17.63 -1.22 -9.32
N ASN A 135 -18.23 -0.19 -8.70
CA ASN A 135 -17.55 1.08 -8.40
C ASN A 135 -16.62 0.95 -7.18
N ASN A 136 -16.83 -0.06 -6.33
CA ASN A 136 -15.96 -0.38 -5.20
C ASN A 136 -15.57 -1.85 -5.29
N LEU A 137 -14.28 -2.08 -5.44
CA LEU A 137 -13.67 -3.36 -5.70
C LEU A 137 -12.75 -3.71 -4.53
N GLN A 138 -12.84 -4.94 -4.04
CA GLN A 138 -11.92 -5.47 -3.05
C GLN A 138 -11.44 -6.86 -3.46
N PHE A 139 -10.12 -7.08 -3.47
CA PHE A 139 -9.51 -8.33 -3.90
C PHE A 139 -8.13 -8.54 -3.25
N THR A 140 -7.71 -9.80 -3.17
CA THR A 140 -6.40 -10.17 -2.61
C THR A 140 -5.35 -10.27 -3.70
N VAL A 141 -4.16 -9.74 -3.45
CA VAL A 141 -2.99 -9.84 -4.33
C VAL A 141 -1.89 -10.61 -3.60
N ASP A 142 -1.55 -11.78 -4.14
CA ASP A 142 -0.45 -12.60 -3.63
C ASP A 142 0.90 -12.10 -4.17
N HIS A 143 1.98 -12.34 -3.44
CA HIS A 143 3.31 -11.97 -3.91
C HIS A 143 3.68 -12.68 -5.23
N GLY A 144 4.24 -11.92 -6.17
CA GLY A 144 4.65 -12.43 -7.47
C GLY A 144 3.50 -12.78 -8.42
N ASN A 145 2.25 -12.57 -8.01
CA ASN A 145 1.06 -12.78 -8.83
C ASN A 145 0.31 -11.45 -8.99
N PRO A 146 0.77 -10.55 -9.88
CA PRO A 146 0.09 -9.30 -10.15
C PRO A 146 -1.34 -9.56 -10.65
N VAL A 147 -2.27 -8.69 -10.26
CA VAL A 147 -3.67 -8.80 -10.65
C VAL A 147 -3.99 -7.69 -11.64
N PRO A 148 -4.38 -8.01 -12.88
CA PRO A 148 -4.78 -7.01 -13.87
C PRO A 148 -6.16 -6.44 -13.51
N ILE A 149 -6.33 -5.15 -13.78
CA ILE A 149 -7.54 -4.39 -13.53
C ILE A 149 -8.09 -3.89 -14.86
N GLY A 150 -9.33 -4.24 -15.15
CA GLY A 150 -10.08 -3.73 -16.27
C GLY A 150 -11.08 -2.65 -15.86
N MET A 151 -11.52 -1.87 -16.84
CA MET A 151 -12.47 -0.77 -16.66
C MET A 151 -13.60 -0.85 -17.68
N ILE A 152 -14.81 -0.56 -17.23
CA ILE A 152 -16.01 -0.47 -18.07
C ILE A 152 -16.49 0.97 -18.01
N PHE A 153 -16.65 1.58 -19.18
CA PHE A 153 -17.18 2.94 -19.34
C PHE A 153 -18.54 2.84 -20.04
N ASP A 154 -19.61 3.21 -19.34
CA ASP A 154 -20.96 3.24 -19.89
C ASP A 154 -21.38 4.66 -20.28
N ASN A 155 -21.22 5.00 -21.56
CA ASN A 155 -21.58 6.34 -22.04
C ASN A 155 -23.07 6.46 -22.46
N THR A 156 -23.93 5.60 -21.93
CA THR A 156 -25.36 5.59 -22.26
C THR A 156 -26.05 6.87 -21.78
N ASN A 157 -26.66 7.62 -22.71
CA ASN A 157 -27.24 8.95 -22.47
C ASN A 157 -26.23 10.02 -22.04
N SER A 158 -24.92 9.77 -22.12
CA SER A 158 -23.91 10.78 -21.81
C SER A 158 -23.88 11.86 -22.90
N SER A 159 -23.75 13.10 -22.46
CA SER A 159 -23.56 14.24 -23.37
C SER A 159 -22.12 14.29 -23.91
N LEU A 160 -21.89 14.99 -25.02
CA LEU A 160 -20.54 15.23 -25.51
C LEU A 160 -19.78 16.16 -24.55
N GLY A 161 -18.54 15.82 -24.22
CA GLY A 161 -17.70 16.63 -23.35
C GLY A 161 -16.56 15.84 -22.70
N THR A 162 -15.82 16.52 -21.82
CA THR A 162 -14.76 15.92 -21.00
C THR A 162 -15.33 15.52 -19.64
N TYR A 163 -15.17 14.25 -19.29
CA TYR A 163 -15.53 13.72 -17.97
C TYR A 163 -14.24 13.43 -17.20
N GLN A 164 -14.17 13.95 -15.97
CA GLN A 164 -13.03 13.76 -15.09
C GLN A 164 -13.53 13.23 -13.76
N PHE A 165 -12.87 12.19 -13.25
CA PHE A 165 -13.14 11.62 -11.94
C PHE A 165 -11.84 11.18 -11.29
N GLN A 166 -11.89 10.97 -9.99
CA GLN A 166 -10.78 10.44 -9.23
C GLN A 166 -11.07 8.99 -8.85
N MET A 167 -10.03 8.19 -8.87
CA MET A 167 -10.01 6.83 -8.37
C MET A 167 -9.06 6.78 -7.18
N SER A 168 -9.44 6.05 -6.13
CA SER A 168 -8.56 5.79 -5.00
C SER A 168 -8.18 4.31 -4.98
N VAL A 169 -6.90 4.03 -4.72
CA VAL A 169 -6.38 2.68 -4.49
C VAL A 169 -5.82 2.66 -3.08
N GLU A 170 -6.28 1.72 -2.28
CA GLU A 170 -5.84 1.50 -0.89
C GLU A 170 -5.41 0.03 -0.79
N ALA A 171 -4.34 -0.30 -0.09
CA ALA A 171 -4.12 -1.69 0.32
C ALA A 171 -3.75 -1.82 1.78
N VAL A 172 -4.11 -2.98 2.33
CA VAL A 172 -3.83 -3.36 3.72
C VAL A 172 -3.13 -4.70 3.70
N ALA A 173 -2.10 -4.86 4.52
CA ALA A 173 -1.40 -6.11 4.68
C ALA A 173 -2.37 -7.22 5.17
N GLY A 174 -2.37 -8.37 4.50
CA GLY A 174 -3.22 -9.53 4.77
C GLY A 174 -4.26 -9.79 3.67
N SER A 175 -4.85 -10.98 3.65
CA SER A 175 -5.93 -11.28 2.70
C SER A 175 -7.20 -10.49 3.02
N CYS A 176 -8.04 -10.25 2.03
CA CYS A 176 -9.33 -9.60 2.25
C CYS A 176 -10.25 -10.47 3.11
N ASN A 177 -10.92 -9.85 4.09
CA ASN A 177 -11.93 -10.51 4.91
C ASN A 177 -13.25 -10.48 4.14
N THR A 178 -13.77 -11.65 3.77
CA THR A 178 -15.08 -11.83 3.13
C THR A 178 -16.23 -11.53 4.07
#